data_AF-A0A5N6TF04-F1
#
_entry.id   AF-A0A5N6TF04-F1
#
_cell.length_a   1.000
_cell.length_b   1.000
_cell.length_c   1.000
_cell.angle_alpha   90.00
_cell.angle_beta   90.00
_cell.angle_gamma   90.00
#
_symmetry.space_group_name_H-M   'P 1'
#
loop_
_entity.id
_entity.type
_entity.pdbx_description
1 polymer ?
#
loop_
_entity_poly.entity_id
_entity_poly.type
_entity_poly.pdbx_seq_one_letter_code
_entity_poly.pdbx_strand_id
1 'polypeptide(L)'
;MLYTLGLFAVQPVRFIEKYEWRALTDLEKCAIGTFWKSLGDSLAISYEALPSGKTGFRDGIHWLEEVMAWSDAYEITHMVPNITNRQTADQTTALLLYMVPKPLQNIGLQLVSFMMDDRLRRSMYYEPPSALYAAVFSFLLSARRFVLRYLMPPRPYCLRFSSFTENKDKNGRLYITQWDGAPYYVKPSFRNRWGPIAWLTWAMGRPLPGDDGDKYFPMGYDTLEVGPRHFQGKGRATTEKYVEQFESSRTGGCPFH
;
A
#
# COMPACT_ATOMS: atom_id res chain seq x y z
N MET A 1 15.52 -2.55 -8.59
CA MET A 1 14.53 -1.46 -8.69
C MET A 1 13.36 -1.79 -9.60
N LEU A 2 13.57 -2.32 -10.82
CA LEU A 2 12.45 -2.67 -11.72
C LEU A 2 11.41 -3.61 -11.09
N TYR A 3 11.84 -4.67 -10.40
CA TYR A 3 10.93 -5.57 -9.68
C TYR A 3 10.12 -4.86 -8.60
N THR A 4 10.75 -4.00 -7.81
CA THR A 4 10.06 -3.19 -6.80
C THR A 4 9.00 -2.26 -7.42
N LEU A 5 9.33 -1.60 -8.54
CA LEU A 5 8.37 -0.78 -9.29
C LEU A 5 7.20 -1.64 -9.82
N GLY A 6 7.53 -2.81 -10.39
CA GLY A 6 6.57 -3.77 -10.90
C GLY A 6 5.59 -4.25 -9.84
N LEU A 7 6.05 -4.51 -8.61
CA LEU A 7 5.16 -4.89 -7.50
C LEU A 7 4.05 -3.85 -7.25
N PHE A 8 4.37 -2.56 -7.29
CA PHE A 8 3.36 -1.51 -7.09
C PHE A 8 2.38 -1.38 -8.26
N ALA A 9 2.83 -1.65 -9.49
CA ALA A 9 1.96 -1.60 -10.66
C ALA A 9 1.08 -2.84 -10.81
N VAL A 10 1.65 -4.03 -10.56
CA VAL A 10 1.05 -5.34 -10.86
C VAL A 10 0.15 -5.84 -9.74
N GLN A 11 0.55 -5.70 -8.48
CA GLN A 11 -0.18 -6.32 -7.36
C GLN A 11 -1.60 -5.77 -7.18
N PRO A 12 -1.88 -4.45 -7.33
CA PRO A 12 -3.24 -3.95 -7.27
C PRO A 12 -4.14 -4.54 -8.36
N VAL A 13 -3.61 -4.73 -9.58
CA VAL A 13 -4.35 -5.32 -10.70
C VAL A 13 -4.74 -6.77 -10.37
N ARG A 14 -3.75 -7.58 -9.96
CA ARG A 14 -3.97 -8.98 -9.55
C ARG A 14 -4.96 -9.12 -8.42
N PHE A 15 -4.84 -8.26 -7.40
CA PHE A 15 -5.72 -8.28 -6.25
C PHE A 15 -7.17 -8.00 -6.65
N ILE A 16 -7.39 -6.96 -7.46
CA ILE A 16 -8.73 -6.59 -7.93
C ILE A 16 -9.34 -7.70 -8.77
N GLU A 17 -8.58 -8.25 -9.73
CA GLU A 17 -9.07 -9.33 -10.59
C GLU A 17 -9.42 -10.60 -9.80
N LYS A 18 -8.70 -10.88 -8.72
CA LYS A 18 -8.90 -12.08 -7.89
C LYS A 18 -10.02 -11.91 -6.86
N TYR A 19 -10.08 -10.77 -6.16
CA TYR A 19 -10.87 -10.61 -4.94
C TYR A 19 -11.99 -9.57 -5.02
N GLU A 20 -12.03 -8.72 -6.05
CA GLU A 20 -13.08 -7.72 -6.21
C GLU A 20 -14.20 -8.17 -7.15
N TRP A 21 -15.32 -7.45 -7.11
CA TRP A 21 -16.52 -7.82 -7.87
C TRP A 21 -16.43 -7.49 -9.36
N ARG A 22 -15.56 -6.55 -9.74
CA ARG A 22 -15.28 -6.17 -11.13
C ARG A 22 -13.82 -6.38 -11.46
N ALA A 23 -13.55 -6.59 -12.75
CA ALA A 23 -12.23 -6.43 -13.31
C ALA A 23 -11.91 -4.94 -13.54
N LEU A 24 -10.62 -4.65 -13.73
CA LEU A 24 -10.17 -3.37 -14.26
C LEU A 24 -10.42 -3.32 -15.77
N THR A 25 -10.90 -2.19 -16.24
CA THR A 25 -11.03 -1.88 -17.67
C THR A 25 -9.66 -1.62 -18.28
N ASP A 26 -9.56 -1.75 -19.61
CA ASP A 26 -8.32 -1.45 -20.35
C ASP A 26 -7.87 0.00 -20.13
N LEU A 27 -8.81 0.95 -20.00
CA LEU A 27 -8.50 2.33 -19.67
C LEU A 27 -7.82 2.46 -18.30
N GLU A 28 -8.34 1.77 -17.28
CA GLU A 28 -7.76 1.79 -15.93
C GLU A 28 -6.39 1.12 -15.92
N LYS A 29 -6.22 -0.02 -16.62
CA LYS A 29 -4.92 -0.70 -16.76
C LYS A 29 -3.91 0.20 -17.48
N CYS A 30 -4.33 0.86 -18.55
CA CYS A 30 -3.51 1.82 -19.28
C CYS A 30 -3.09 2.98 -18.37
N ALA A 31 -4.00 3.54 -17.58
CA ALA A 31 -3.68 4.62 -16.64
C ALA A 31 -2.69 4.19 -15.55
N ILE A 32 -2.85 2.98 -14.99
CA ILE A 32 -1.90 2.40 -14.03
C ILE A 32 -0.52 2.24 -14.66
N GLY A 33 -0.44 1.62 -15.84
CA GLY A 33 0.83 1.44 -16.54
C GLY A 33 1.49 2.76 -16.92
N THR A 34 0.71 3.74 -17.39
CA THR A 34 1.17 5.10 -17.71
C THR A 34 1.79 5.77 -16.49
N PHE A 35 1.09 5.73 -15.35
CA PHE A 35 1.54 6.36 -14.11
C PHE A 35 2.85 5.71 -13.61
N TRP A 36 2.89 4.39 -13.50
CA TRP A 36 4.06 3.70 -12.94
C TRP A 36 5.26 3.70 -13.88
N LYS A 37 5.05 3.64 -15.20
CA LYS A 37 6.13 3.84 -16.18
C LYS A 37 6.71 5.24 -16.05
N SER A 38 5.85 6.27 -15.96
CA SER A 38 6.30 7.65 -15.77
C SER A 38 7.10 7.82 -14.48
N LEU A 39 6.63 7.22 -13.37
CA LEU A 39 7.37 7.24 -12.11
C LEU A 39 8.72 6.51 -12.22
N GLY A 40 8.77 5.36 -12.89
CA GLY A 40 10.01 4.63 -13.09
C GLY A 40 11.01 5.40 -13.96
N ASP A 41 10.54 6.13 -14.98
CA ASP A 41 11.39 7.04 -15.74
C ASP A 41 11.99 8.14 -14.85
N SER A 42 11.17 8.76 -13.99
CA SER A 42 11.61 9.80 -13.05
C SER A 42 12.62 9.29 -12.02
N LEU A 43 12.55 8.00 -11.68
CA LEU A 43 13.51 7.32 -10.82
C LEU A 43 14.72 6.75 -11.58
N ALA A 44 14.83 7.04 -12.88
CA ALA A 44 15.87 6.52 -13.78
C ALA A 44 16.00 4.99 -13.75
N ILE A 45 14.87 4.29 -13.62
CA ILE A 45 14.83 2.82 -13.63
C ILE A 45 15.00 2.32 -15.07
N SER A 46 16.00 1.46 -15.29
CA SER A 46 16.20 0.82 -16.59
C SER A 46 15.13 -0.24 -16.89
N TYR A 47 14.67 -0.26 -18.14
CA TYR A 47 13.71 -1.23 -18.68
C TYR A 47 14.35 -2.23 -19.63
N GLU A 48 15.68 -2.26 -19.77
CA GLU A 48 16.37 -3.13 -20.74
C GLU A 48 16.08 -4.63 -20.58
N ALA A 49 15.65 -5.05 -19.39
CA ALA A 49 15.26 -6.43 -19.12
C ALA A 49 13.88 -6.81 -19.71
N LEU A 50 13.10 -5.81 -20.16
CA LEU A 50 11.83 -5.99 -20.82
C LEU A 50 12.04 -6.10 -22.34
N PRO A 51 11.26 -6.93 -23.06
CA PRO A 51 11.39 -7.08 -24.51
C PRO A 51 11.38 -5.76 -25.28
N SER A 52 10.49 -4.84 -24.90
CA SER A 52 10.35 -3.54 -25.55
C SER A 52 11.15 -2.42 -24.88
N GLY A 53 12.00 -2.75 -23.89
CA GLY A 53 12.77 -1.78 -23.12
C GLY A 53 13.70 -0.89 -23.94
N LYS A 54 14.20 -1.41 -25.07
CA LYS A 54 15.09 -0.68 -25.99
C LYS A 54 14.35 0.02 -27.13
N THR A 55 13.22 -0.56 -27.57
CA THR A 55 12.45 -0.08 -28.72
C THR A 55 11.36 0.92 -28.33
N GLY A 56 10.99 0.97 -27.06
CA GLY A 56 9.85 1.75 -26.57
C GLY A 56 8.57 0.91 -26.50
N PHE A 57 7.62 1.41 -25.71
CA PHE A 57 6.33 0.74 -25.48
C PHE A 57 5.23 1.53 -26.16
N ARG A 58 4.28 0.84 -26.81
CA ARG A 58 3.11 1.46 -27.46
C ARG A 58 2.23 2.28 -26.51
N ASP A 59 1.92 1.71 -25.34
CA ASP A 59 0.98 2.28 -24.37
C ASP A 59 1.22 1.71 -22.97
N GLY A 60 0.42 2.16 -21.99
CA GLY A 60 0.54 1.72 -20.60
C GLY A 60 0.15 0.26 -20.38
N ILE A 61 -0.74 -0.30 -21.20
CA ILE A 61 -1.11 -1.71 -21.10
C ILE A 61 0.07 -2.58 -21.52
N HIS A 62 0.69 -2.25 -22.66
CA HIS A 62 1.85 -2.98 -23.19
C HIS A 62 3.00 -3.01 -22.17
N TRP A 63 3.34 -1.86 -21.58
CA TRP A 63 4.36 -1.80 -20.53
C TRP A 63 3.97 -2.65 -19.30
N LEU A 64 2.71 -2.56 -18.86
CA LEU A 64 2.22 -3.28 -17.69
C LEU A 64 2.25 -4.80 -17.89
N GLU A 65 1.89 -5.28 -19.08
CA GLU A 65 1.93 -6.69 -19.46
C GLU A 65 3.37 -7.24 -19.49
N GLU A 66 4.30 -6.51 -20.10
CA GLU A 66 5.72 -6.91 -20.12
C GLU A 66 6.32 -6.94 -18.71
N VAL A 67 6.04 -5.92 -17.88
CA VAL A 67 6.48 -5.89 -16.48
C VAL A 67 5.89 -7.04 -15.68
N MET A 68 4.61 -7.39 -15.92
CA MET A 68 3.95 -8.49 -15.25
C MET A 68 4.60 -9.83 -15.60
N ALA A 69 4.78 -10.12 -16.90
CA ALA A 69 5.43 -11.34 -17.37
C ALA A 69 6.89 -11.44 -16.89
N TRP A 70 7.63 -10.34 -16.97
CA TRP A 70 9.00 -10.28 -16.47
C TRP A 70 9.07 -10.50 -14.96
N SER A 71 8.15 -9.93 -14.18
CA SER A 71 8.11 -10.11 -12.72
C SER A 71 7.85 -11.57 -12.35
N ASP A 72 6.94 -12.26 -13.05
CA ASP A 72 6.68 -13.68 -12.81
C ASP A 72 7.91 -14.56 -13.05
N ALA A 73 8.64 -14.29 -14.14
CA ALA A 73 9.88 -14.97 -14.48
C ALA A 73 11.01 -14.65 -13.49
N TYR A 74 11.12 -13.39 -13.08
CA TYR A 74 12.10 -12.93 -12.08
C TYR A 74 11.88 -13.65 -10.74
N GLU A 75 10.63 -13.75 -10.30
CA GLU A 75 10.27 -14.39 -9.04
C GLU A 75 10.59 -15.89 -9.03
N ILE A 76 10.46 -16.61 -10.16
CA ILE A 76 10.78 -18.05 -10.22
C ILE A 76 12.23 -18.30 -9.77
N THR A 77 13.13 -17.40 -10.12
CA THR A 77 14.57 -17.55 -9.92
C THR A 77 15.09 -16.81 -8.68
N HIS A 78 14.42 -15.74 -8.25
CA HIS A 78 14.92 -14.85 -7.19
C HIS A 78 14.07 -14.85 -5.90
N MET A 79 12.80 -15.28 -5.94
CA MET A 79 11.94 -15.35 -4.75
C MET A 79 12.14 -16.68 -4.02
N VAL A 80 13.34 -16.85 -3.46
CA VAL A 80 13.79 -18.09 -2.81
C VAL A 80 13.69 -18.03 -1.27
N PRO A 81 13.57 -19.17 -0.59
CA PRO A 81 13.55 -19.23 0.89
C PRO A 81 14.80 -18.62 1.53
N ASN A 82 14.61 -17.64 2.43
CA ASN A 82 15.71 -17.05 3.19
C ASN A 82 15.26 -16.66 4.60
N ILE A 83 16.13 -16.86 5.59
CA ILE A 83 15.87 -16.52 6.98
C ILE A 83 15.68 -15.01 7.19
N THR A 84 16.36 -14.18 6.40
CA THR A 84 16.18 -12.72 6.45
C THR A 84 14.78 -12.32 5.98
N ASN A 85 14.24 -13.01 4.96
CA ASN A 85 12.85 -12.80 4.52
C ASN A 85 11.86 -13.11 5.65
N ARG A 86 12.09 -14.21 6.39
CA ARG A 86 11.29 -14.58 7.57
C ARG A 86 11.29 -13.48 8.62
N GLN A 87 12.47 -12.97 8.98
CA GLN A 87 12.61 -11.91 9.99
C GLN A 87 11.83 -10.64 9.59
N THR A 88 11.95 -10.20 8.34
CA THR A 88 11.21 -9.04 7.84
C THR A 88 9.69 -9.31 7.79
N ALA A 89 9.28 -10.50 7.36
CA ALA A 89 7.89 -10.91 7.33
C ALA A 89 7.25 -10.93 8.73
N ASP A 90 7.98 -11.43 9.73
CA ASP A 90 7.50 -11.50 11.12
C ASP A 90 7.27 -10.09 11.69
N GLN A 91 8.20 -9.16 11.48
CA GLN A 91 8.02 -7.76 11.91
C GLN A 91 6.84 -7.09 11.18
N THR A 92 6.71 -7.34 9.87
CA THR A 92 5.60 -6.79 9.07
C THR A 92 4.25 -7.36 9.54
N THR A 93 4.20 -8.66 9.83
CA THR A 93 3.01 -9.34 10.34
C THR A 93 2.63 -8.82 11.72
N ALA A 94 3.61 -8.54 12.59
CA ALA A 94 3.36 -7.91 13.87
C ALA A 94 2.72 -6.51 13.73
N LEU A 95 3.09 -5.73 12.70
CA LEU A 95 2.45 -4.46 12.37
C LEU A 95 1.02 -4.66 11.85
N LEU A 96 0.79 -5.63 10.95
CA LEU A 96 -0.56 -5.95 10.44
C LEU A 96 -1.50 -6.39 11.56
N LEU A 97 -0.99 -7.16 12.53
CA LEU A 97 -1.75 -7.62 13.70
C LEU A 97 -1.72 -6.61 14.85
N TYR A 98 -1.15 -5.42 14.64
CA TYR A 98 -1.05 -4.40 15.67
C TYR A 98 -2.42 -3.91 16.12
N MET A 99 -3.54 -4.08 15.43
CA MET A 99 -4.85 -3.72 16.00
C MET A 99 -5.73 -4.93 16.35
N VAL A 100 -5.14 -6.14 16.26
CA VAL A 100 -5.84 -7.40 16.53
C VAL A 100 -5.62 -7.81 18.00
N PRO A 101 -6.69 -8.08 18.77
CA PRO A 101 -6.58 -8.61 20.13
C PRO A 101 -5.82 -9.94 20.17
N LYS A 102 -5.01 -10.16 21.22
CA LYS A 102 -4.16 -11.36 21.38
C LYS A 102 -4.87 -12.70 21.09
N PRO A 103 -6.10 -12.96 21.58
CA PRO A 103 -6.79 -14.23 21.31
C PRO A 103 -7.08 -14.48 19.82
N LEU A 104 -7.20 -13.42 19.02
CA LEU A 104 -7.50 -13.49 17.58
C LEU A 104 -6.26 -13.46 16.70
N GLN A 105 -5.06 -13.28 17.28
CA GLN A 105 -3.82 -13.17 16.50
C GLN A 105 -3.53 -14.43 15.69
N ASN A 106 -3.84 -15.62 16.21
CA ASN A 106 -3.68 -16.87 15.45
C ASN A 106 -4.54 -16.89 14.19
N ILE A 107 -5.77 -16.39 14.25
CA ILE A 107 -6.64 -16.25 13.08
C ILE A 107 -6.06 -15.22 12.11
N GLY A 108 -5.55 -14.10 12.64
CA GLY A 108 -4.86 -13.09 11.85
C GLY A 108 -3.63 -13.63 11.11
N LEU A 109 -2.82 -14.48 11.75
CA LEU A 109 -1.67 -15.15 11.13
C LEU A 109 -2.12 -16.07 9.99
N GLN A 110 -3.20 -16.82 10.18
CA GLN A 110 -3.79 -17.67 9.13
C GLN A 110 -4.27 -16.82 7.95
N LEU A 111 -4.90 -15.67 8.22
CA LEU A 111 -5.34 -14.75 7.18
C LEU A 111 -4.15 -14.16 6.41
N VAL A 112 -3.11 -13.69 7.12
CA VAL A 112 -1.88 -13.18 6.49
C VAL A 112 -1.26 -14.24 5.58
N SER A 113 -1.12 -15.47 6.06
CA SER A 113 -0.61 -16.56 5.23
C SER A 113 -1.52 -16.91 4.06
N PHE A 114 -2.84 -16.77 4.20
CA PHE A 114 -3.79 -16.99 3.11
C PHE A 114 -3.69 -15.93 2.01
N MET A 115 -3.39 -14.68 2.40
CA MET A 115 -3.22 -13.56 1.46
C MET A 115 -1.88 -13.61 0.71
N MET A 116 -0.89 -14.35 1.20
CA MET A 116 0.38 -14.55 0.52
C MET A 116 0.24 -15.62 -0.58
N ASP A 117 0.73 -15.30 -1.78
CA ASP A 117 0.89 -16.30 -2.83
C ASP A 117 1.89 -17.38 -2.39
N ASP A 118 1.75 -18.59 -2.95
CA ASP A 118 2.49 -19.78 -2.49
C ASP A 118 4.02 -19.60 -2.53
N ARG A 119 4.54 -18.95 -3.58
CA ARG A 119 5.98 -18.68 -3.70
C ARG A 119 6.48 -17.67 -2.66
N LEU A 120 5.73 -16.59 -2.44
CA LEU A 120 6.04 -15.57 -1.43
C LEU A 120 6.02 -16.17 -0.02
N ARG A 121 5.00 -16.97 0.27
CA ARG A 121 4.86 -17.66 1.55
C ARG A 121 6.04 -18.59 1.82
N ARG A 122 6.41 -19.42 0.83
CA ARG A 122 7.57 -20.32 0.92
C ARG A 122 8.88 -19.56 1.07
N SER A 123 9.05 -18.44 0.36
CA SER A 123 10.28 -17.63 0.43
C SER A 123 10.51 -17.01 1.81
N MET A 124 9.43 -16.85 2.59
CA MET A 124 9.43 -16.34 3.97
C MET A 124 9.38 -17.45 5.03
N TYR A 125 9.39 -18.74 4.67
CA TYR A 125 9.17 -19.87 5.61
C TYR A 125 7.86 -19.76 6.41
N TYR A 126 6.79 -19.26 5.80
CA TYR A 126 5.47 -19.27 6.42
C TYR A 126 4.75 -20.58 6.10
N GLU A 127 4.11 -21.19 7.10
CA GLU A 127 3.27 -22.36 6.89
C GLU A 127 1.98 -21.98 6.17
N PRO A 128 1.44 -22.84 5.29
CA PRO A 128 0.17 -22.55 4.62
C PRO A 128 -0.95 -22.43 5.66
N PRO A 129 -2.03 -21.68 5.36
CA PRO A 129 -3.19 -21.67 6.22
C PRO A 129 -3.78 -23.09 6.27
N SER A 130 -4.38 -23.44 7.42
CA SER A 130 -5.12 -24.70 7.51
C SER A 130 -6.23 -24.74 6.45
N ALA A 131 -6.56 -25.93 5.93
CA ALA A 131 -7.57 -26.08 4.89
C ALA A 131 -8.93 -25.47 5.29
N LEU A 132 -9.30 -25.59 6.57
CA LEU A 132 -10.53 -24.99 7.11
C LEU A 132 -10.49 -23.46 7.01
N TYR A 133 -9.43 -22.82 7.52
CA TYR A 133 -9.29 -21.36 7.44
C TYR A 133 -9.23 -20.87 6.00
N ALA A 134 -8.51 -21.57 5.11
CA ALA A 134 -8.44 -21.23 3.70
C ALA A 134 -9.84 -21.27 3.04
N ALA A 135 -10.64 -22.29 3.33
CA ALA A 135 -12.01 -22.41 2.84
C ALA A 135 -12.90 -21.28 3.37
N VAL A 136 -12.81 -20.97 4.67
CA VAL A 136 -13.58 -19.88 5.29
C VAL A 136 -13.21 -18.52 4.70
N PHE A 137 -11.92 -18.20 4.58
CA PHE A 137 -11.49 -16.92 4.02
C PHE A 137 -11.85 -16.78 2.54
N SER A 138 -11.71 -17.87 1.76
CA SER A 138 -12.18 -17.88 0.37
C SER A 138 -13.67 -17.61 0.29
N PHE A 139 -14.47 -18.29 1.11
CA PHE A 139 -15.91 -18.06 1.18
C PHE A 139 -16.25 -16.61 1.58
N LEU A 140 -15.60 -16.05 2.60
CA LEU A 140 -15.84 -14.68 3.05
C LEU A 140 -15.54 -13.65 1.96
N LEU A 141 -14.45 -13.83 1.21
CA LEU A 141 -14.10 -12.94 0.10
C LEU A 141 -15.07 -13.09 -1.07
N SER A 142 -15.49 -14.30 -1.40
CA SER A 142 -16.52 -14.55 -2.43
C SER A 142 -17.89 -14.00 -2.01
N ALA A 143 -18.28 -14.15 -0.74
CA ALA A 143 -19.50 -13.61 -0.20
C ALA A 143 -19.47 -12.07 -0.23
N ARG A 144 -18.36 -11.45 0.19
CA ARG A 144 -18.16 -10.00 0.06
C ARG A 144 -18.29 -9.55 -1.39
N ARG A 145 -17.67 -10.27 -2.34
CA ARG A 145 -17.77 -9.98 -3.77
C ARG A 145 -19.23 -9.97 -4.25
N PHE A 146 -20.00 -10.97 -3.85
CA PHE A 146 -21.43 -11.07 -4.17
C PHE A 146 -22.24 -9.91 -3.56
N VAL A 147 -22.04 -9.62 -2.28
CA VAL A 147 -22.72 -8.53 -1.56
C VAL A 147 -22.41 -7.18 -2.22
N LEU A 148 -21.14 -6.91 -2.54
CA LEU A 148 -20.73 -5.67 -3.21
C LEU A 148 -21.36 -5.52 -4.59
N ARG A 149 -21.53 -6.61 -5.34
CA ARG A 149 -22.09 -6.59 -6.69
C ARG A 149 -23.61 -6.35 -6.70
N TYR A 150 -24.34 -7.00 -5.79
CA TYR A 150 -25.80 -7.11 -5.89
C TYR A 150 -26.58 -6.41 -4.78
N LEU A 151 -25.97 -6.21 -3.61
CA LEU A 151 -26.68 -5.71 -2.42
C LEU A 151 -26.25 -4.30 -2.01
N MET A 152 -25.13 -3.78 -2.53
CA MET A 152 -24.65 -2.44 -2.20
C MET A 152 -24.93 -1.45 -3.32
N PRO A 153 -25.62 -0.32 -3.05
CA PRO A 153 -25.77 0.75 -4.02
C PRO A 153 -24.42 1.45 -4.28
N PRO A 154 -24.33 2.29 -5.33
CA PRO A 154 -23.17 3.15 -5.54
C PRO A 154 -22.80 3.90 -4.25
N ARG A 155 -21.51 3.86 -3.90
CA ARG A 155 -21.03 4.46 -2.65
C ARG A 155 -21.32 5.97 -2.66
N PRO A 156 -22.12 6.50 -1.73
CA PRO A 156 -22.37 7.94 -1.66
C PRO A 156 -21.10 8.68 -1.26
N TYR A 157 -20.98 9.95 -1.68
CA TYR A 157 -19.77 10.74 -1.47
C TYR A 157 -19.38 10.88 0.02
N CYS A 158 -20.36 10.93 0.93
CA CYS A 158 -20.12 10.99 2.37
C CYS A 158 -19.44 9.74 2.96
N LEU A 159 -19.52 8.59 2.27
CA LEU A 159 -18.84 7.36 2.63
C LEU A 159 -17.52 7.16 1.86
N ARG A 160 -17.08 8.19 1.11
CA ARG A 160 -15.78 8.16 0.43
C ARG A 160 -14.69 7.89 1.46
N PHE A 161 -13.83 6.93 1.14
CA PHE A 161 -12.66 6.66 1.93
C PHE A 161 -11.63 7.77 1.74
N SER A 162 -11.21 8.38 2.84
CA SER A 162 -10.05 9.29 2.87
C SER A 162 -9.18 8.95 4.07
N SER A 163 -7.89 8.76 3.83
CA SER A 163 -6.88 8.51 4.86
C SER A 163 -6.26 9.78 5.43
N PHE A 164 -6.43 10.91 4.73
CA PHE A 164 -5.83 12.19 5.07
C PHE A 164 -6.86 13.32 4.98
N THR A 165 -6.59 14.43 5.66
CA THR A 165 -7.36 15.66 5.48
C THR A 165 -7.17 16.21 4.07
N GLU A 166 -8.26 16.57 3.38
CA GLU A 166 -8.21 17.08 2.00
C GLU A 166 -7.45 18.41 1.91
N ASN A 167 -7.63 19.28 2.91
CA ASN A 167 -7.00 20.59 2.97
C ASN A 167 -5.97 20.65 4.11
N LYS A 168 -4.93 21.45 3.90
CA LYS A 168 -3.99 21.83 4.96
C LYS A 168 -4.71 22.70 5.99
N ASP A 169 -4.37 22.49 7.25
CA ASP A 169 -4.84 23.34 8.36
C ASP A 169 -4.20 24.73 8.29
N LYS A 170 -4.60 25.65 9.18
CA LYS A 170 -4.08 27.03 9.26
C LYS A 170 -2.55 27.10 9.32
N ASN A 171 -1.91 26.07 9.87
CA ASN A 171 -0.47 25.95 10.01
C ASN A 171 0.20 25.18 8.85
N GLY A 172 -0.51 24.94 7.75
CA GLY A 172 0.01 24.20 6.59
C GLY A 172 0.14 22.69 6.80
N ARG A 173 -0.48 22.13 7.85
CA ARG A 173 -0.33 20.72 8.26
C ARG A 173 -1.46 19.83 7.76
N LEU A 174 -1.12 18.60 7.40
CA LEU A 174 -2.03 17.51 7.07
C LEU A 174 -2.15 16.55 8.26
N TYR A 175 -3.31 15.90 8.40
CA TYR A 175 -3.56 14.93 9.45
C TYR A 175 -4.04 13.61 8.86
N ILE A 176 -3.68 12.52 9.53
CA ILE A 176 -4.23 11.20 9.28
C ILE A 176 -5.61 11.12 9.94
N THR A 177 -6.62 10.74 9.15
CA THR A 177 -8.03 10.66 9.59
C THR A 177 -8.39 9.30 10.16
N GLN A 178 -7.70 8.25 9.74
CA GLN A 178 -7.88 6.86 10.18
C GLN A 178 -6.49 6.27 10.45
N TRP A 179 -6.26 5.74 11.65
CA TRP A 179 -4.97 5.17 12.01
C TRP A 179 -5.09 3.69 12.33
N ASP A 180 -4.34 2.90 11.55
CA ASP A 180 -4.17 1.47 11.74
C ASP A 180 -2.80 1.25 12.38
N GLY A 181 -2.70 1.36 13.70
CA GLY A 181 -1.41 1.32 14.36
C GLY A 181 -1.26 2.27 15.54
N ALA A 182 -0.02 2.73 15.73
CA ALA A 182 0.27 3.87 16.58
C ALA A 182 -0.28 5.17 15.95
N PRO A 183 -0.76 6.13 16.75
CA PRO A 183 -1.53 7.29 16.28
C PRO A 183 -0.65 8.42 15.71
N TYR A 184 0.27 8.09 14.79
CA TYR A 184 1.14 9.07 14.14
C TYR A 184 0.33 10.07 13.32
N TYR A 185 0.59 11.36 13.51
CA TYR A 185 -0.03 12.46 12.77
C TYR A 185 -1.56 12.56 12.90
N VAL A 186 -2.12 11.96 13.94
CA VAL A 186 -3.56 11.98 14.21
C VAL A 186 -3.88 13.13 15.17
N LYS A 187 -4.84 13.97 14.78
CA LYS A 187 -5.32 15.06 15.64
C LYS A 187 -6.05 14.48 16.87
N PRO A 188 -5.74 14.92 18.10
CA PRO A 188 -6.40 14.49 19.34
C PRO A 188 -7.80 15.10 19.50
N SER A 189 -8.66 14.89 18.51
CA SER A 189 -10.07 15.32 18.57
C SER A 189 -10.86 14.48 19.57
N PHE A 190 -12.00 14.99 20.04
CA PHE A 190 -12.86 14.26 20.98
C PHE A 190 -13.23 12.86 20.44
N ARG A 191 -13.61 12.77 19.17
CA ARG A 191 -13.92 11.48 18.51
C ARG A 191 -12.71 10.55 18.45
N ASN A 192 -11.51 11.08 18.18
CA ASN A 192 -10.31 10.27 18.04
C ASN A 192 -9.77 9.76 19.39
N ARG A 193 -10.05 10.44 20.50
CA ARG A 193 -9.67 9.97 21.84
C ARG A 193 -10.74 9.17 22.58
N TRP A 194 -12.03 9.38 22.26
CA TRP A 194 -13.14 8.80 23.02
C TRP A 194 -14.12 7.98 22.16
N GLY A 195 -13.81 7.77 20.89
CA GLY A 195 -14.61 6.93 20.00
C GLY A 195 -14.40 5.43 20.21
N PRO A 196 -15.19 4.57 19.54
CA PRO A 196 -15.13 3.11 19.72
C PRO A 196 -13.75 2.51 19.48
N ILE A 197 -13.05 2.96 18.43
CA ILE A 197 -11.68 2.51 18.11
C ILE A 197 -10.71 2.94 19.21
N ALA A 198 -10.89 4.13 19.79
CA ALA A 198 -10.05 4.62 20.88
C ALA A 198 -10.24 3.78 22.15
N TRP A 199 -11.48 3.48 22.53
CA TRP A 199 -11.77 2.56 23.65
C TRP A 199 -11.15 1.18 23.46
N LEU A 200 -11.25 0.61 22.26
CA LEU A 200 -10.61 -0.66 21.93
C LEU A 200 -9.08 -0.56 22.05
N THR A 201 -8.49 0.51 21.51
CA THR A 201 -7.04 0.77 21.56
C THR A 201 -6.55 0.90 23.01
N TRP A 202 -7.29 1.66 23.83
CA TRP A 202 -7.01 1.84 25.25
C TRP A 202 -7.11 0.53 26.03
N ALA A 203 -8.15 -0.27 25.80
CA ALA A 203 -8.32 -1.58 26.42
C ALA A 203 -7.18 -2.57 26.05
N MET A 204 -6.55 -2.40 24.89
CA MET A 204 -5.37 -3.16 24.47
C MET A 204 -4.04 -2.61 25.04
N GLY A 205 -4.08 -1.55 25.85
CA GLY A 205 -2.89 -0.93 26.45
C GLY A 205 -2.05 -0.14 25.44
N ARG A 206 -2.68 0.42 24.40
CA ARG A 206 -1.99 1.14 23.31
C ARG A 206 -2.23 2.64 23.39
N PRO A 207 -1.29 3.45 22.87
CA PRO A 207 -1.38 4.91 22.93
C PRO A 207 -2.54 5.44 22.09
N LEU A 208 -3.23 6.43 22.62
CA LEU A 208 -4.24 7.22 21.91
C LEU A 208 -3.63 8.48 21.30
N PRO A 209 -4.31 9.10 20.32
CA PRO A 209 -3.88 10.39 19.79
C PRO A 209 -3.70 11.43 20.91
N GLY A 210 -2.50 12.01 21.00
CA GLY A 210 -2.12 12.97 22.05
C GLY A 210 -1.54 12.36 23.33
N ASP A 211 -1.46 11.03 23.44
CA ASP A 211 -0.67 10.38 24.50
C ASP A 211 0.83 10.50 24.19
N ASP A 212 1.68 10.36 25.22
CA ASP A 212 3.15 10.51 25.12
C ASP A 212 3.61 11.87 24.55
N GLY A 213 2.78 12.92 24.69
CA GLY A 213 3.09 14.27 24.23
C GLY A 213 3.28 14.34 22.71
N ASP A 214 4.45 14.81 22.27
CA ASP A 214 4.75 15.03 20.85
C ASP A 214 5.26 13.79 20.12
N LYS A 215 5.41 12.65 20.79
CA LYS A 215 6.01 11.43 20.23
C LYS A 215 5.34 10.98 18.92
N TYR A 216 4.03 11.10 18.86
CA TYR A 216 3.21 10.72 17.71
C TYR A 216 2.80 11.90 16.81
N PHE A 217 3.41 13.08 16.98
CA PHE A 217 3.13 14.27 16.18
C PHE A 217 1.63 14.61 16.07
N PRO A 218 0.93 14.86 17.20
CA PRO A 218 -0.52 15.15 17.19
C PRO A 218 -0.88 16.44 16.44
N MET A 219 0.11 17.29 16.12
CA MET A 219 -0.02 18.53 15.34
C MET A 219 -0.04 18.31 13.82
N GLY A 220 0.00 17.06 13.37
CA GLY A 220 0.01 16.70 11.95
C GLY A 220 1.40 16.74 11.34
N TYR A 221 1.47 16.66 10.01
CA TYR A 221 2.72 16.67 9.25
C TYR A 221 2.69 17.63 8.08
N ASP A 222 3.88 18.00 7.63
CA ASP A 222 4.10 18.50 6.27
C ASP A 222 4.82 17.40 5.49
N THR A 223 4.57 17.30 4.19
CA THR A 223 5.09 16.20 3.35
C THR A 223 6.61 16.16 3.34
N LEU A 224 7.27 17.31 3.48
CA LEU A 224 8.73 17.45 3.54
C LEU A 224 9.34 17.13 4.92
N GLU A 225 8.52 16.98 5.96
CA GLU A 225 8.98 16.74 7.33
C GLU A 225 8.57 15.35 7.85
N VAL A 226 7.99 14.50 6.99
CA VAL A 226 7.64 13.13 7.33
C VAL A 226 8.90 12.31 7.58
N GLY A 227 8.87 11.52 8.65
CA GLY A 227 9.94 10.59 8.99
C GLY A 227 10.52 10.80 10.39
N PRO A 228 11.66 10.17 10.66
CA PRO A 228 12.33 10.26 11.97
C PRO A 228 12.70 11.71 12.31
N ARG A 229 12.60 12.08 13.60
CA ARG A 229 12.90 13.44 14.08
C ARG A 229 14.27 13.97 13.64
N HIS A 230 15.28 13.11 13.57
CA HIS A 230 16.64 13.51 13.17
C HIS A 230 16.80 13.84 11.67
N PHE A 231 15.80 13.52 10.84
CA PHE A 231 15.73 13.89 9.43
C PHE A 231 14.82 15.11 9.17
N GLN A 232 14.12 15.62 10.18
CA GLN A 232 13.25 16.79 10.01
C GLN A 232 14.05 18.03 9.59
N GLY A 233 13.53 18.75 8.59
CA GLY A 233 14.17 19.92 8.00
C GLY A 233 15.34 19.59 7.05
N LYS A 234 15.74 18.32 6.91
CA LYS A 234 16.75 17.89 5.94
C LYS A 234 16.10 17.52 4.61
N GLY A 235 16.81 17.72 3.51
CA GLY A 235 16.37 17.30 2.18
C GLY A 235 15.45 18.29 1.45
N ARG A 236 15.01 19.39 2.07
CA ARG A 236 14.17 20.40 1.42
C ARG A 236 14.75 20.92 0.12
N ALA A 237 16.00 21.40 0.15
CA ALA A 237 16.69 21.89 -1.03
C ALA A 237 16.85 20.81 -2.12
N THR A 238 17.00 19.54 -1.72
CA THR A 238 17.07 18.43 -2.67
C THR A 238 15.70 18.17 -3.31
N THR A 239 14.63 18.19 -2.51
CA THR A 239 13.26 18.04 -3.01
C THR A 239 12.87 19.19 -3.92
N GLU A 240 13.20 20.43 -3.58
CA GLU A 240 12.96 21.61 -4.43
C GLU A 240 13.63 21.45 -5.80
N LYS A 241 14.89 21.02 -5.83
CA LYS A 241 15.59 20.70 -7.11
C LYS A 241 14.89 19.61 -7.91
N TYR A 242 14.41 18.55 -7.26
CA TYR A 242 13.67 17.50 -7.96
C TYR A 242 12.33 18.01 -8.50
N VAL A 243 11.62 18.86 -7.76
CA VAL A 243 10.38 19.48 -8.23
C VAL A 243 10.64 20.35 -9.46
N GLU A 244 11.64 21.23 -9.42
CA GLU A 244 12.03 22.06 -10.58
C GLU A 244 12.43 21.19 -11.81
N GLN A 245 13.16 20.10 -11.56
CA GLN A 245 13.54 19.16 -12.61
C GLN A 245 12.29 18.46 -13.22
N PHE A 246 11.33 18.05 -12.39
CA PHE A 246 10.12 17.40 -12.88
C PHE A 246 9.18 18.37 -13.60
N GLU A 247 9.07 19.61 -13.12
CA GLU A 247 8.28 20.66 -13.80
C GLU A 247 8.81 20.98 -15.20
N SER A 248 10.14 21.00 -15.37
CA SER A 248 10.78 21.27 -16.67
C SER A 248 10.79 20.06 -17.61
N SER A 249 10.97 18.84 -17.10
CA SER A 249 11.11 17.62 -17.91
C SER A 249 9.80 16.89 -18.20
N ARG A 250 8.74 17.09 -17.40
CA ARG A 250 7.49 16.32 -17.47
C ARG A 250 6.26 17.21 -17.33
N THR A 251 5.87 17.87 -18.43
CA THR A 251 4.70 18.77 -18.52
C THR A 251 3.35 18.06 -18.70
N GLY A 252 3.23 16.78 -18.35
CA GLY A 252 1.98 16.00 -18.44
C GLY A 252 1.71 15.34 -19.80
N GLY A 253 2.70 15.26 -20.69
CA GLY A 253 2.60 14.52 -21.96
C GLY A 253 2.53 12.99 -21.79
N CYS A 254 2.03 12.30 -22.82
CA CYS A 254 2.02 10.83 -22.87
C CYS A 254 3.47 10.29 -22.79
N PRO A 255 3.79 9.38 -21.84
CA PRO A 255 5.16 8.88 -21.67
C PRO A 255 5.55 7.79 -22.69
N PHE A 256 4.70 7.52 -23.68
CA PHE A 256 4.90 6.53 -24.73
C PHE A 256 5.19 7.22 -26.06
N HIS A 257 6.22 6.76 -26.76
CA HIS A 257 6.73 7.29 -28.02
C HIS A 257 7.01 6.14 -28.97
#